data_AF-A0A2M9N352-F1
#
_entry.id   AF-A0A2M9N352-F1
#
_cell.length_a   1.000
_cell.length_b   1.000
_cell.length_c   1.000
_cell.angle_alpha   90.00
_cell.angle_beta   90.00
_cell.angle_gamma   90.00
#
_symmetry.space_group_name_H-M   'P 1'
#
loop_
_entity.id
_entity.type
_entity.pdbx_description
1 polymer ?
#
loop_
_entity_poly.entity_id
_entity_poly.type
_entity_poly.pdbx_seq_one_letter_code
_entity_poly.pdbx_strand_id
1 'polypeptide(L)'
;MMENGVHPPSLKSLKKISACLVQPIHYLGCYENLPEGTFGERLKKARLYHGLTKEEAATKLGVDSKSITSWETDRVEPSNKHLSKVDLFLRINE
;
A
#
# COMPACT_ATOMS: atom_id res chain seq x y z
N MET A 1 -18.62 23.16 1.89
CA MET A 1 -17.31 23.63 1.40
C MET A 1 -16.42 22.41 1.22
N MET A 2 -16.13 22.11 -0.04
CA MET A 2 -15.26 21.04 -0.52
C MET A 2 -13.86 21.62 -0.68
N GLU A 3 -13.01 21.62 0.34
CA GLU A 3 -11.72 22.29 0.21
C GLU A 3 -10.59 21.54 0.94
N ASN A 4 -9.63 21.06 0.14
CA ASN A 4 -8.22 20.83 0.47
C ASN A 4 -7.81 19.67 1.41
N GLY A 5 -7.52 18.51 0.81
CA GLY A 5 -6.12 18.13 0.58
C GLY A 5 -5.24 17.51 1.68
N VAL A 6 -5.72 17.00 2.83
CA VAL A 6 -4.77 16.51 3.87
C VAL A 6 -5.04 15.11 4.44
N HIS A 7 -6.10 14.40 4.08
CA HIS A 7 -6.27 13.02 4.56
C HIS A 7 -6.78 12.12 3.43
N PRO A 8 -5.90 11.36 2.73
CA PRO A 8 -6.38 10.31 1.85
C PRO A 8 -7.40 9.46 2.62
N PRO A 9 -8.58 9.17 2.04
CA PRO A 9 -9.65 8.49 2.73
C PRO A 9 -9.08 7.21 3.38
N SER A 10 -9.32 7.06 4.68
CA SER A 10 -8.75 5.95 5.45
C SER A 10 -9.12 4.64 4.75
N LEU A 11 -8.17 3.69 4.67
CA LEU A 11 -8.38 2.40 3.98
C LEU A 11 -9.67 1.69 4.45
N LYS A 12 -10.07 1.92 5.70
CA LYS A 12 -11.32 1.41 6.27
C LYS A 12 -12.58 1.98 5.58
N SER A 13 -12.56 3.27 5.25
CA SER A 13 -13.62 3.94 4.48
C SER A 13 -13.58 3.50 3.02
N LEU A 14 -12.39 3.38 2.42
CA LEU A 14 -12.24 2.89 1.05
C LEU A 14 -12.71 1.44 0.88
N LYS A 15 -12.44 0.54 1.84
CA LYS A 15 -12.98 -0.83 1.85
C LYS A 15 -14.51 -0.84 1.81
N LYS A 16 -15.16 0.01 2.62
CA LYS A 16 -16.62 0.13 2.64
C LYS A 16 -17.17 0.64 1.30
N ILE A 17 -16.52 1.64 0.72
CA ILE A 17 -16.95 2.27 -0.53
C ILE A 17 -16.71 1.32 -1.72
N SER A 18 -15.57 0.62 -1.76
CA SER A 18 -15.25 -0.42 -2.75
C SER A 18 -16.25 -1.57 -2.74
N ALA A 19 -16.61 -2.07 -1.55
CA ALA A 19 -17.61 -3.12 -1.42
C ALA A 19 -19.00 -2.68 -1.94
N CYS A 20 -19.32 -1.39 -1.83
CA CYS A 20 -20.58 -0.83 -2.29
C CYS A 20 -20.62 -0.56 -3.80
N LEU A 21 -19.51 -0.07 -4.36
CA LEU A 21 -19.40 0.31 -5.77
C LEU A 21 -18.96 -0.84 -6.69
N VAL A 22 -18.61 -2.01 -6.14
CA VAL A 22 -18.03 -3.15 -6.88
C VAL A 22 -16.82 -2.72 -7.71
N GLN A 23 -16.12 -1.68 -7.25
CA GLN A 23 -14.96 -1.10 -7.91
C GLN A 23 -13.74 -1.37 -7.03
N PRO A 24 -12.59 -1.68 -7.64
CA PRO A 24 -11.39 -1.99 -6.88
C PRO A 24 -10.92 -0.76 -6.08
N ILE A 25 -10.45 -1.00 -4.85
CA ILE A 25 -9.99 0.05 -3.93
C ILE A 25 -8.94 0.99 -4.56
N HIS A 26 -8.12 0.48 -5.47
CA HIS A 26 -7.09 1.29 -6.13
C HIS A 26 -7.66 2.37 -7.06
N TYR A 27 -8.79 2.11 -7.70
CA TYR A 27 -9.50 3.06 -8.55
C TYR A 27 -10.11 4.19 -7.72
N LEU A 28 -10.67 3.85 -6.56
CA LEU A 28 -11.26 4.83 -5.63
C LEU A 28 -10.20 5.65 -4.86
N GLY A 29 -9.00 5.11 -4.71
CA GLY A 29 -7.87 5.77 -4.06
C GLY A 29 -6.99 6.61 -4.99
N CYS A 30 -7.24 6.60 -6.31
CA CYS A 30 -6.37 7.18 -7.34
C CYS A 30 -4.90 6.72 -7.23
N TYR A 31 -4.68 5.45 -6.86
CA TYR A 31 -3.34 4.89 -6.64
C TYR A 31 -2.57 4.59 -7.94
N GLU A 32 -3.23 4.78 -9.08
CA GLU A 32 -2.70 4.63 -10.43
C GLU A 32 -1.58 5.64 -10.71
N ASN A 33 -1.69 6.85 -10.13
CA ASN A 33 -0.72 7.94 -10.25
C ASN A 33 0.28 7.99 -9.09
N LEU A 34 0.36 6.95 -8.25
CA LEU A 34 1.38 6.91 -7.22
C LEU A 34 2.76 6.82 -7.88
N PRO A 35 3.73 7.61 -7.39
CA PRO A 35 5.10 7.48 -7.86
C PRO A 35 5.60 6.06 -7.56
N GLU A 36 6.46 5.56 -8.43
CA GLU A 36 7.05 4.21 -8.38
C GLU A 36 8.57 4.25 -8.63
N GLY A 37 9.18 5.42 -8.42
CA GLY A 37 10.60 5.65 -8.67
C GLY A 37 11.49 4.98 -7.64
N THR A 38 11.02 4.84 -6.39
CA THR A 38 11.74 4.17 -5.31
C THR A 38 11.13 2.83 -4.91
N PHE A 39 11.90 2.03 -4.19
CA PHE A 39 11.44 0.76 -3.65
C PHE A 39 10.25 0.96 -2.69
N GLY A 40 10.35 1.95 -1.79
CA GLY A 40 9.29 2.25 -0.84
C GLY A 40 7.98 2.68 -1.51
N GLU A 41 8.10 3.45 -2.59
CA GLU A 41 6.99 3.87 -3.43
C GLU A 41 6.28 2.70 -4.11
N ARG A 42 7.05 1.78 -4.72
CA ARG A 42 6.52 0.55 -5.32
C ARG A 42 5.84 -0.33 -4.28
N LEU A 43 6.42 -0.47 -3.09
CA LEU A 43 5.84 -1.25 -1.99
C LEU A 43 4.51 -0.65 -1.51
N LYS A 44 4.47 0.68 -1.38
CA LYS A 44 3.25 1.40 -1.02
C LYS A 44 2.16 1.21 -2.07
N LYS A 45 2.51 1.32 -3.36
CA LYS A 45 1.59 1.08 -4.48
C LYS A 45 1.03 -0.34 -4.44
N ALA A 46 1.87 -1.36 -4.34
CA ALA A 46 1.43 -2.75 -4.23
C ALA A 46 0.52 -2.99 -3.00
N ARG A 47 0.90 -2.45 -1.83
CA ARG A 47 0.08 -2.57 -0.61
C ARG A 47 -1.32 -2.00 -0.80
N LEU A 48 -1.38 -0.82 -1.40
CA LEU A 48 -2.64 -0.13 -1.66
C LEU A 48 -3.47 -0.81 -2.76
N TYR A 49 -2.80 -1.37 -3.77
CA TYR A 49 -3.44 -2.16 -4.83
C TYR A 49 -4.15 -3.40 -4.27
N HIS A 50 -3.51 -4.09 -3.33
CA HIS A 50 -4.11 -5.20 -2.59
C HIS A 50 -5.13 -4.76 -1.52
N GLY A 51 -5.34 -3.45 -1.32
CA GLY A 51 -6.28 -2.91 -0.33
C GLY A 51 -5.88 -3.19 1.12
N LEU A 52 -4.59 -3.41 1.39
CA LEU A 52 -4.08 -3.81 2.70
C LEU A 52 -3.67 -2.59 3.55
N THR A 53 -3.95 -2.65 4.85
CA THR A 53 -3.34 -1.71 5.81
C THR A 53 -1.87 -2.04 6.04
N LYS A 54 -1.11 -1.13 6.67
CA LYS A 54 0.29 -1.40 7.03
C LYS A 54 0.41 -2.61 7.96
N GLU A 55 -0.55 -2.79 8.87
CA GLU A 55 -0.60 -3.92 9.80
C GLU A 55 -0.92 -5.24 9.08
N GLU A 56 -1.85 -5.22 8.12
CA GLU A 56 -2.15 -6.39 7.31
C GLU A 56 -0.97 -6.79 6.41
N ALA A 57 -0.31 -5.79 5.80
CA ALA A 57 0.90 -6.03 5.01
C ALA A 57 2.06 -6.56 5.87
N ALA A 58 2.24 -6.01 7.07
CA ALA A 58 3.23 -6.46 8.04
C ALA A 58 2.99 -7.92 8.43
N THR A 59 1.74 -8.28 8.75
CA THR A 59 1.34 -9.67 9.05
C THR A 59 1.62 -10.60 7.86
N LYS A 60 1.30 -10.16 6.63
CA LYS A 60 1.51 -10.96 5.41
C LYS A 60 2.99 -11.18 5.08
N LEU A 61 3.83 -10.17 5.32
CA LEU A 61 5.28 -10.23 5.10
C LEU A 61 6.01 -10.88 6.31
N GLY A 62 5.36 -10.96 7.46
CA GLY A 62 5.92 -11.49 8.71
C GLY A 62 6.90 -10.52 9.37
N VAL A 63 6.62 -9.21 9.27
CA VAL A 63 7.45 -8.14 9.84
C VAL A 63 6.62 -7.22 10.73
N ASP A 64 7.25 -6.26 11.38
CA ASP A 64 6.56 -5.25 12.18
C ASP A 64 5.95 -4.14 11.30
N SER A 65 4.85 -3.54 11.74
CA SER A 65 4.21 -2.43 11.03
C SER A 65 5.11 -1.20 10.90
N LYS A 66 6.05 -1.00 11.83
CA LYS A 66 7.11 0.02 11.71
C LYS A 66 8.06 -0.30 10.55
N SER A 67 8.42 -1.57 10.34
CA SER A 67 9.27 -1.97 9.22
C SER A 67 8.63 -1.60 7.89
N ILE A 68 7.32 -1.87 7.73
CA ILE A 68 6.57 -1.45 6.54
C ILE A 68 6.64 0.06 6.36
N THR A 69 6.43 0.84 7.42
CA THR A 69 6.49 2.31 7.35
C THR A 69 7.89 2.80 6.95
N SER A 70 8.94 2.20 7.51
CA SER A 70 10.32 2.54 7.17
C SER A 70 10.67 2.17 5.72
N TRP A 71 10.17 1.04 5.23
CA TRP A 71 10.36 0.61 3.85
C TRP A 71 9.61 1.52 2.88
N GLU A 72 8.35 1.85 3.16
CA GLU A 72 7.53 2.76 2.35
C GLU A 72 8.07 4.20 2.27
N THR A 73 8.89 4.60 3.25
CA THR A 73 9.52 5.93 3.31
C THR A 73 10.96 5.94 2.84
N ASP A 74 11.44 4.82 2.27
CA ASP A 74 12.82 4.64 1.81
C ASP A 74 13.87 4.89 2.91
N ARG A 75 13.46 4.87 4.19
CA ARG A 75 14.36 5.08 5.33
C ARG A 75 15.23 3.87 5.61
N VAL A 76 14.69 2.69 5.34
CA VAL A 76 15.33 1.40 5.59
C VAL A 76 14.94 0.45 4.47
N GLU A 77 15.90 -0.31 3.98
CA GLU A 77 15.64 -1.37 2.99
C GLU A 77 15.34 -2.71 3.68
N PRO A 78 14.52 -3.58 3.07
CA PRO A 78 14.27 -4.92 3.59
C PRO A 78 15.56 -5.75 3.60
N SER A 79 15.79 -6.48 4.69
CA SER A 79 16.88 -7.46 4.75
C SER A 79 16.67 -8.57 3.72
N ASN A 80 17.76 -9.24 3.33
CA ASN A 80 17.75 -10.31 2.32
C ASN A 80 16.72 -11.42 2.56
N LYS A 81 16.38 -11.70 3.83
CA LYS A 81 15.35 -12.66 4.23
C LYS A 81 13.92 -12.26 3.83
N HIS A 82 13.65 -10.95 3.73
CA HIS A 82 12.34 -10.41 3.38
C HIS A 82 12.24 -9.98 1.92
N LEU A 83 13.37 -9.75 1.25
CA LEU A 83 13.43 -9.35 -0.15
C LEU A 83 12.61 -10.27 -1.07
N SER A 84 12.74 -11.60 -0.93
CA SER A 84 11.96 -12.54 -1.75
C SER A 84 10.45 -12.48 -1.51
N LYS A 85 10.03 -12.23 -0.26
CA LYS A 85 8.61 -12.06 0.06
C LYS A 85 8.07 -10.73 -0.46
N VAL A 86 8.88 -9.68 -0.38
CA VAL A 86 8.50 -8.37 -0.89
C VAL A 86 8.46 -8.36 -2.41
N ASP A 87 9.41 -9.00 -3.10
CA ASP A 87 9.37 -9.17 -4.55
C ASP A 87 8.07 -9.85 -5.02
N LEU A 88 7.70 -10.95 -4.36
CA LEU A 88 6.42 -11.60 -4.63
C LEU A 88 5.22 -10.70 -4.33
N PHE A 89 5.29 -9.89 -3.28
CA PHE A 89 4.24 -8.95 -2.91
C PHE A 89 4.13 -7.76 -3.88
N LEU A 90 5.24 -7.37 -4.51
CA LEU A 90 5.29 -6.29 -5.51
C LEU A 90 4.71 -6.73 -6.86
N ARG A 91 4.54 -8.04 -7.11
CA ARG A 91 3.86 -8.57 -8.30
C ARG A 91 2.36 -8.34 -8.21
N ILE A 92 1.93 -7.17 -8.63
CA ILE A 92 0.54 -6.85 -8.94
C ILE A 92 0.27 -7.31 -10.37
N ASN A 93 -0.27 -8.52 -10.50
CA ASN A 93 -0.75 -9.04 -11.79
C ASN A 93 -1.97 -8.24 -12.24
N GLU A 94 -1.94 -7.76 -13.48
CA GLU A 94 -3.08 -7.18 -14.21
C GLU A 94 -4.23 -8.17 -14.41
#